data_AF-A0A7Y4QI00-F1
#
_entry.id   AF-A0A7Y4QI00-F1
#
_cell.length_a   1.000
_cell.length_b   1.000
_cell.length_c   1.000
_cell.angle_alpha   90.00
_cell.angle_beta   90.00
_cell.angle_gamma   90.00
#
_symmetry.space_group_name_H-M   'P 1'
#
loop_
_entity.id
_entity.type
_entity.pdbx_description
1 polymer ?
#
loop_
_entity_poly.entity_id
_entity_poly.type
_entity_poly.pdbx_seq_one_letter_code
_entity_poly.pdbx_strand_id
1 'polypeptide(L)'
;MTDPRKFKAPYNPKERIWQEADRLRAAHPAGRSLPVQVLDLAEFDLGLDLIPANGLREQLDIEALLMGDLRSILVDRHAFMSPRLEYRLRFSVAHEIGHLILHRDIYGGLKHATAKEWFDYISAIPEVEYGWVEWQAYEFAGRLLVPPEPLREAFQAAIQSAQAAGYSDWLAADEAAADYIATRIASKFGVSSEVIAKRLRVEKLWPPTVL
;
A
#
# COMPACT_ATOMS: atom_id res chain seq x y z
N MET A 1 -12.16 22.73 -14.34
CA MET A 1 -12.50 21.59 -13.46
C MET A 1 -13.32 20.61 -14.25
N THR A 2 -12.92 19.34 -14.26
CA THR A 2 -13.67 18.23 -14.85
C THR A 2 -14.82 17.88 -13.91
N ASP A 3 -16.05 17.74 -14.43
CA ASP A 3 -17.21 17.29 -13.64
C ASP A 3 -16.92 15.90 -13.03
N PRO A 4 -16.82 15.75 -11.70
CA PRO A 4 -16.44 14.48 -11.06
C PRO A 4 -17.41 13.35 -11.43
N ARG A 5 -18.67 13.67 -11.70
CA ARG A 5 -19.70 12.69 -12.10
C ARG A 5 -19.46 12.08 -13.47
N LYS A 6 -18.62 12.71 -14.29
CA LYS A 6 -18.22 12.24 -15.63
C LYS A 6 -16.82 11.63 -15.63
N PHE A 7 -16.17 11.55 -14.48
CA PHE A 7 -14.84 10.98 -14.35
C PHE A 7 -14.83 9.51 -14.80
N LYS A 8 -13.73 9.12 -15.43
CA LYS A 8 -13.45 7.74 -15.84
C LYS A 8 -12.08 7.35 -15.35
N ALA A 9 -12.02 6.26 -14.58
CA ALA A 9 -10.77 5.76 -14.05
C ALA A 9 -9.81 5.42 -15.21
N PRO A 10 -8.53 5.81 -15.13
CA PRO A 10 -7.56 5.40 -16.12
C PRO A 10 -7.43 3.88 -16.10
N TYR A 11 -7.38 3.26 -17.27
CA TYR A 11 -7.01 1.86 -17.36
C TYR A 11 -5.50 1.72 -17.13
N ASN A 12 -5.12 1.16 -15.99
CA ASN A 12 -3.74 0.81 -15.67
C ASN A 12 -3.63 -0.72 -15.53
N PRO A 13 -2.98 -1.43 -16.48
CA PRO A 13 -2.73 -2.84 -16.32
C PRO A 13 -1.82 -3.08 -15.11
N LYS A 14 -1.98 -4.24 -14.47
CA LYS A 14 -1.32 -4.55 -13.20
C LYS A 14 0.21 -4.46 -13.32
N GLU A 15 0.75 -4.89 -14.44
CA GLU A 15 2.17 -4.84 -14.76
C GLU A 15 2.71 -3.41 -14.79
N ARG A 16 1.92 -2.45 -15.28
CA ARG A 16 2.30 -1.03 -15.27
C ARG A 16 2.35 -0.50 -13.84
N ILE A 17 1.35 -0.82 -13.02
CA ILE A 17 1.31 -0.44 -11.60
C ILE A 17 2.55 -0.96 -10.89
N TRP A 18 2.92 -2.21 -11.16
CA TRP A 18 4.13 -2.81 -10.59
C TRP A 18 5.41 -2.12 -11.03
N GLN A 19 5.53 -1.80 -12.32
CA GLN A 19 6.68 -1.09 -12.86
C GLN A 19 6.84 0.29 -12.22
N GLU A 20 5.76 1.02 -11.98
CA GLU A 20 5.84 2.32 -11.29
C GLU A 20 6.29 2.18 -9.83
N ALA A 21 5.76 1.19 -9.09
CA ALA A 21 6.18 0.91 -7.72
C ALA A 21 7.66 0.49 -7.66
N ASP A 22 8.08 -0.40 -8.56
CA ASP A 22 9.47 -0.88 -8.65
C ASP A 22 10.43 0.25 -9.07
N ARG A 23 10.02 1.10 -10.01
CA ARG A 23 10.80 2.27 -10.45
C ARG A 23 10.97 3.27 -9.31
N LEU A 24 9.90 3.62 -8.61
CA LEU A 24 9.97 4.52 -7.45
C LEU A 24 10.93 3.96 -6.40
N ARG A 25 10.77 2.67 -6.05
CA ARG A 25 11.62 2.00 -5.07
C ARG A 25 13.10 2.03 -5.48
N ALA A 26 13.40 1.78 -6.75
CA ALA A 26 14.76 1.76 -7.26
C ALA A 26 15.38 3.16 -7.36
N ALA A 27 14.58 4.20 -7.63
CA ALA A 27 15.05 5.57 -7.82
C ALA A 27 15.51 6.22 -6.51
N HIS A 28 14.92 5.83 -5.38
CA HIS A 28 15.03 6.57 -4.12
C HIS A 28 15.71 5.77 -3.00
N PRO A 29 16.64 6.38 -2.22
CA PRO A 29 17.33 5.70 -1.12
C PRO A 29 16.40 5.05 -0.10
N ALA A 30 15.35 5.75 0.36
CA ALA A 30 14.42 5.23 1.36
C ALA A 30 13.59 4.03 0.84
N GLY A 31 13.48 3.92 -0.50
CA GLY A 31 12.86 2.77 -1.17
C GLY A 31 13.68 1.48 -1.10
N ARG A 32 15.02 1.57 -1.01
CA ARG A 32 15.90 0.41 -1.28
C ARG A 32 16.12 -0.51 -0.08
N SER A 33 15.76 -0.09 1.13
CA SER A 33 15.89 -0.90 2.35
C SER A 33 14.63 -1.72 2.63
N LEU A 34 14.78 -2.78 3.43
CA LEU A 34 13.65 -3.49 4.04
C LEU A 34 13.73 -3.39 5.58
N PRO A 35 12.62 -3.05 6.25
CA PRO A 35 11.35 -2.63 5.66
C PRO A 35 11.51 -1.28 4.90
N VAL A 36 10.70 -1.05 3.86
CA VAL A 36 10.79 0.19 3.06
C VAL A 36 10.58 1.39 3.98
N GLN A 37 11.47 2.39 3.97
CA GLN A 37 11.34 3.56 4.83
C GLN A 37 10.31 4.53 4.22
N VAL A 38 9.03 4.14 4.21
CA VAL A 38 8.00 4.82 3.42
C VAL A 38 7.69 6.24 3.88
N LEU A 39 7.84 6.54 5.18
CA LEU A 39 7.69 7.90 5.69
C LEU A 39 8.83 8.80 5.18
N ASP A 40 10.07 8.32 5.27
CA ASP A 40 11.24 9.01 4.69
C ASP A 40 11.13 9.16 3.17
N LEU A 41 10.59 8.14 2.50
CA LEU A 41 10.31 8.18 1.06
C LEU A 41 9.32 9.30 0.71
N ALA A 42 8.27 9.48 1.53
CA ALA A 42 7.32 10.56 1.36
C ALA A 42 7.98 11.92 1.62
N GLU A 43 8.61 12.10 2.80
CA GLU A 43 9.10 13.41 3.25
C GLU A 43 10.35 13.88 2.52
N PHE A 44 11.37 13.04 2.45
CA PHE A 44 12.70 13.48 1.99
C PHE A 44 12.92 13.21 0.50
N ASP A 45 12.41 12.10 -0.01
CA ASP A 45 12.66 11.68 -1.39
C ASP A 45 11.61 12.25 -2.37
N LEU A 46 10.35 12.36 -1.93
CA LEU A 46 9.24 12.92 -2.73
C LEU A 46 8.88 14.37 -2.35
N GLY A 47 9.38 14.89 -1.23
CA GLY A 47 9.14 16.27 -0.79
C GLY A 47 7.69 16.51 -0.35
N LEU A 48 7.05 15.50 0.25
CA LEU A 48 5.70 15.59 0.79
C LEU A 48 5.71 15.97 2.27
N ASP A 49 4.80 16.82 2.69
CA ASP A 49 4.60 17.11 4.11
C ASP A 49 3.63 16.08 4.72
N LEU A 50 4.07 15.34 5.73
CA LEU A 50 3.18 14.49 6.55
C LEU A 50 2.59 15.32 7.68
N ILE A 51 1.28 15.59 7.63
CA ILE A 51 0.61 16.51 8.55
C ILE A 51 -0.34 15.75 9.46
N PRO A 52 -0.03 15.60 10.77
CA PRO A 52 -0.92 14.93 11.72
C PRO A 52 -2.23 15.70 11.94
N ALA A 53 -3.36 15.10 11.54
CA ALA A 53 -4.71 15.66 11.69
C ALA A 53 -5.54 14.84 12.69
N ASN A 54 -6.41 15.52 13.43
CA ASN A 54 -7.31 14.85 14.38
C ASN A 54 -8.57 14.35 13.68
N GLY A 55 -9.02 13.15 14.06
CA GLY A 55 -10.35 12.66 13.70
C GLY A 55 -10.47 12.13 12.27
N LEU A 56 -9.38 11.92 11.52
CA LEU A 56 -9.46 11.28 10.20
C LEU A 56 -10.07 9.89 10.32
N ARG A 57 -9.56 9.09 11.27
CA ARG A 57 -10.07 7.72 11.47
C ARG A 57 -11.48 7.71 12.04
N GLU A 58 -11.74 8.52 13.05
CA GLU A 58 -13.03 8.53 13.77
C GLU A 58 -14.18 9.13 12.94
N GLN A 59 -13.88 10.13 12.09
CA GLN A 59 -14.91 10.87 11.35
C GLN A 59 -15.04 10.44 9.89
N LEU A 60 -13.95 9.96 9.28
CA LEU A 60 -13.88 9.66 7.85
C LEU A 60 -13.47 8.21 7.55
N ASP A 61 -13.16 7.40 8.57
CA ASP A 61 -12.71 6.00 8.46
C ASP A 61 -11.42 5.80 7.63
N ILE A 62 -10.60 6.85 7.48
CA ILE A 62 -9.31 6.82 6.77
C ILE A 62 -8.13 7.09 7.72
N GLU A 63 -6.94 6.59 7.37
CA GLU A 63 -5.71 6.85 8.17
C GLU A 63 -4.75 7.83 7.52
N ALA A 64 -4.84 8.00 6.20
CA ALA A 64 -4.08 9.00 5.47
C ALA A 64 -4.93 9.57 4.33
N LEU A 65 -4.55 10.75 3.84
CA LEU A 65 -5.20 11.42 2.72
C LEU A 65 -4.24 12.33 1.97
N LEU A 66 -4.00 12.05 0.69
CA LEU A 66 -3.29 12.95 -0.23
C LEU A 66 -4.15 14.18 -0.56
N MET A 67 -3.62 15.36 -0.26
CA MET A 67 -4.29 16.63 -0.54
C MET A 67 -4.18 17.02 -2.01
N GLY A 68 -5.15 17.81 -2.50
CA GLY A 68 -5.18 18.26 -3.90
C GLY A 68 -4.06 19.22 -4.31
N ASP A 69 -3.24 19.68 -3.35
CA ASP A 69 -2.00 20.40 -3.62
C ASP A 69 -0.87 19.49 -4.12
N LEU A 70 -1.04 18.17 -4.01
CA LEU A 70 -0.07 17.12 -4.32
C LEU A 70 1.26 17.28 -3.56
N ARG A 71 1.22 17.97 -2.41
CA ARG A 71 2.38 18.26 -1.56
C ARG A 71 2.18 17.79 -0.13
N SER A 72 0.94 17.59 0.30
CA SER A 72 0.64 17.25 1.69
C SER A 72 -0.11 15.93 1.77
N ILE A 73 0.27 15.07 2.71
CA ILE A 73 -0.54 13.93 3.15
C ILE A 73 -0.99 14.20 4.58
N LEU A 74 -2.31 14.30 4.79
CA LEU A 74 -2.84 14.28 6.14
C LEU A 74 -2.73 12.86 6.69
N VAL A 75 -2.25 12.71 7.92
CA VAL A 75 -2.16 11.41 8.60
C VAL A 75 -2.94 11.47 9.91
N ASP A 76 -3.64 10.40 10.27
CA ASP A 76 -4.40 10.37 11.51
C ASP A 76 -3.44 10.51 12.70
N ARG A 77 -3.64 11.50 13.57
CA ARG A 77 -2.73 11.79 14.68
C ARG A 77 -2.58 10.61 15.63
N HIS A 78 -3.65 9.89 15.94
CA HIS A 78 -3.55 8.76 16.86
C HIS A 78 -2.74 7.62 16.22
N ALA A 79 -2.97 7.33 14.94
CA ALA A 79 -2.15 6.38 14.20
C ALA A 79 -0.67 6.80 14.15
N PHE A 80 -0.41 8.07 13.85
CA PHE A 80 0.94 8.64 13.76
C PHE A 80 1.72 8.56 15.07
N MET A 81 1.04 8.73 16.21
CA MET A 81 1.68 8.72 17.53
C MET A 81 1.69 7.32 18.19
N SER A 82 1.13 6.30 17.55
CA SER A 82 0.96 4.97 18.15
C SER A 82 1.81 3.92 17.43
N PRO A 83 2.85 3.38 18.07
CA PRO A 83 3.65 2.29 17.51
C PRO A 83 2.83 1.05 17.15
N ARG A 84 1.68 0.84 17.80
CA ARG A 84 0.78 -0.29 17.51
C ARG A 84 0.09 -0.17 16.16
N LEU A 85 -0.03 1.03 15.62
CA LEU A 85 -0.69 1.33 14.34
C LEU A 85 0.32 1.57 13.21
N GLU A 86 1.62 1.41 13.48
CA GLU A 86 2.69 1.74 12.55
C GLU A 86 2.54 1.03 11.20
N TYR A 87 2.27 -0.28 11.19
CA TYR A 87 2.12 -1.03 9.92
C TYR A 87 0.97 -0.52 9.07
N ARG A 88 -0.12 -0.08 9.72
CA ARG A 88 -1.29 0.41 9.02
C ARG A 88 -1.05 1.81 8.47
N LEU A 89 -0.47 2.70 9.28
CA LEU A 89 -0.01 4.02 8.85
C LEU A 89 0.95 3.94 7.66
N ARG A 90 1.97 3.07 7.73
CA ARG A 90 2.94 2.85 6.65
C ARG A 90 2.26 2.43 5.36
N PHE A 91 1.29 1.52 5.46
CA PHE A 91 0.53 1.07 4.30
C PHE A 91 -0.37 2.17 3.73
N SER A 92 -1.03 2.97 4.58
CA SER A 92 -1.83 4.11 4.16
C SER A 92 -0.98 5.19 3.49
N VAL A 93 0.20 5.53 4.01
CA VAL A 93 1.11 6.46 3.32
C VAL A 93 1.58 5.90 1.97
N ALA A 94 1.89 4.60 1.90
CA ALA A 94 2.22 3.96 0.61
C ALA A 94 1.05 4.02 -0.40
N HIS A 95 -0.18 3.92 0.09
CA HIS A 95 -1.40 4.05 -0.70
C HIS A 95 -1.54 5.47 -1.27
N GLU A 96 -1.34 6.49 -0.44
CA GLU A 96 -1.37 7.89 -0.88
C GLU A 96 -0.26 8.21 -1.89
N ILE A 97 0.94 7.65 -1.72
CA ILE A 97 2.00 7.73 -2.75
C ILE A 97 1.52 7.08 -4.05
N GLY A 98 0.78 5.97 -3.99
CA GLY A 98 0.16 5.34 -5.15
C GLY A 98 -0.78 6.31 -5.89
N HIS A 99 -1.61 7.08 -5.17
CA HIS A 99 -2.41 8.13 -5.79
C HIS A 99 -1.56 9.23 -6.40
N LEU A 100 -0.50 9.69 -5.74
CA LEU A 100 0.38 10.71 -6.29
C LEU A 100 0.99 10.27 -7.63
N ILE A 101 1.49 9.03 -7.70
CA ILE A 101 2.20 8.51 -8.88
C ILE A 101 1.23 8.17 -10.01
N LEU A 102 0.10 7.50 -9.71
CA LEU A 102 -0.80 6.98 -10.74
C LEU A 102 -1.95 7.94 -11.09
N HIS A 103 -2.32 8.83 -10.16
CA HIS A 103 -3.61 9.53 -10.18
C HIS A 103 -3.49 11.05 -9.97
N ARG A 104 -2.29 11.63 -10.13
CA ARG A 104 -2.03 13.09 -10.00
C ARG A 104 -3.06 13.98 -10.69
N ASP A 105 -3.60 13.58 -11.83
CA ASP A 105 -4.53 14.41 -12.60
C ASP A 105 -5.92 14.48 -11.96
N ILE A 106 -6.31 13.47 -11.18
CA ILE A 106 -7.54 13.45 -10.38
C ILE A 106 -7.37 14.39 -9.20
N TYR A 107 -6.30 14.18 -8.44
CA TYR A 107 -6.05 14.86 -7.18
C TYR A 107 -5.65 16.33 -7.38
N GLY A 108 -4.82 16.62 -8.41
CA GLY A 108 -4.40 17.98 -8.76
C GLY A 108 -5.49 18.84 -9.42
N GLY A 109 -6.64 18.26 -9.76
CA GLY A 109 -7.80 18.98 -10.29
C GLY A 109 -8.47 19.90 -9.27
N LEU A 110 -8.18 19.70 -7.98
CA LEU A 110 -8.71 20.44 -6.83
C LEU A 110 -7.60 21.26 -6.16
N LYS A 111 -7.08 22.25 -6.88
CA LYS A 111 -6.13 23.20 -6.27
C LYS A 111 -6.83 23.96 -5.15
N HIS A 112 -6.23 23.95 -3.96
CA HIS A 112 -6.67 24.72 -2.77
C HIS A 112 -8.00 24.26 -2.14
N ALA A 113 -8.40 23.00 -2.37
CA ALA A 113 -9.54 22.43 -1.65
C ALA A 113 -9.18 22.17 -0.17
N THR A 114 -10.08 22.58 0.72
CA THR A 114 -10.14 22.05 2.09
C THR A 114 -10.37 20.54 2.07
N ALA A 115 -10.04 19.84 3.16
CA ALA A 115 -10.33 18.40 3.27
C ALA A 115 -11.81 18.07 3.00
N LYS A 116 -12.72 18.96 3.42
CA LYS A 116 -14.16 18.83 3.15
C LYS A 116 -14.47 18.95 1.66
N GLU A 117 -13.98 19.97 0.98
CA GLU A 117 -14.23 20.17 -0.46
C GLU A 117 -13.63 19.03 -1.30
N TRP A 118 -12.49 18.49 -0.87
CA TRP A 118 -11.90 17.30 -1.46
C TRP A 118 -12.83 16.09 -1.29
N PHE A 119 -13.33 15.87 -0.08
CA PHE A 119 -14.26 14.77 0.21
C PHE A 119 -15.57 14.91 -0.59
N ASP A 120 -16.13 16.12 -0.69
CA ASP A 120 -17.33 16.39 -1.48
C ASP A 120 -17.10 16.09 -2.98
N TYR A 121 -15.92 16.39 -3.51
CA TYR A 121 -15.57 16.10 -4.91
C TYR A 121 -15.41 14.60 -5.18
N ILE A 122 -14.64 13.89 -4.35
CA ILE A 122 -14.44 12.45 -4.50
C ILE A 122 -15.74 11.68 -4.32
N SER A 123 -16.57 12.08 -3.36
CA SER A 123 -17.90 11.51 -3.15
C SER A 123 -18.84 11.69 -4.34
N ALA A 124 -18.53 12.62 -5.26
CA ALA A 124 -19.30 12.82 -6.49
C ALA A 124 -18.79 11.98 -7.68
N ILE A 125 -17.64 11.31 -7.55
CA ILE A 125 -17.13 10.37 -8.56
C ILE A 125 -18.00 9.10 -8.53
N PRO A 126 -18.39 8.52 -9.68
CA PRO A 126 -19.12 7.26 -9.70
C PRO A 126 -18.36 6.16 -8.94
N GLU A 127 -19.04 5.45 -8.04
CA GLU A 127 -18.44 4.47 -7.12
C GLU A 127 -17.55 3.44 -7.83
N VAL A 128 -17.99 2.92 -8.99
CA VAL A 128 -17.21 1.95 -9.77
C VAL A 128 -15.89 2.55 -10.26
N GLU A 129 -15.91 3.81 -10.69
CA GLU A 129 -14.71 4.50 -11.19
C GLU A 129 -13.75 4.80 -10.04
N TYR A 130 -14.28 5.26 -8.90
CA TYR A 130 -13.47 5.49 -7.72
C TYR A 130 -12.88 4.18 -7.17
N GLY A 131 -13.65 3.09 -7.16
CA GLY A 131 -13.18 1.77 -6.76
C GLY A 131 -12.01 1.25 -7.58
N TRP A 132 -11.95 1.57 -8.88
CA TRP A 132 -10.77 1.26 -9.71
C TRP A 132 -9.55 2.09 -9.29
N VAL A 133 -9.71 3.37 -9.02
CA VAL A 133 -8.62 4.27 -8.55
C VAL A 133 -8.04 3.77 -7.22
N GLU A 134 -8.90 3.43 -6.26
CA GLU A 134 -8.53 2.85 -4.98
C GLU A 134 -7.81 1.50 -5.14
N TRP A 135 -8.37 0.59 -5.96
CA TRP A 135 -7.75 -0.71 -6.21
C TRP A 135 -6.34 -0.58 -6.78
N GLN A 136 -6.13 0.36 -7.71
CA GLN A 136 -4.82 0.62 -8.31
C GLN A 136 -3.81 1.14 -7.28
N ALA A 137 -4.22 2.04 -6.38
CA ALA A 137 -3.37 2.53 -5.29
C ALA A 137 -3.07 1.45 -4.25
N TYR A 138 -4.04 0.60 -3.90
CA TYR A 138 -3.82 -0.58 -3.05
C TYR A 138 -2.82 -1.57 -3.64
N GLU A 139 -2.92 -1.84 -4.94
CA GLU A 139 -2.00 -2.74 -5.64
C GLU A 139 -0.58 -2.14 -5.70
N PHE A 140 -0.47 -0.83 -5.95
CA PHE A 140 0.78 -0.09 -5.90
C PHE A 140 1.44 -0.18 -4.52
N ALA A 141 0.71 0.14 -3.45
CA ALA A 141 1.22 0.13 -2.08
C ALA A 141 1.76 -1.26 -1.69
N GLY A 142 1.00 -2.31 -2.00
CA GLY A 142 1.42 -3.68 -1.74
C GLY A 142 2.70 -4.05 -2.49
N ARG A 143 2.85 -3.63 -3.76
CA ARG A 143 4.06 -3.89 -4.54
C ARG A 143 5.25 -3.05 -4.09
N LEU A 144 5.03 -1.80 -3.71
CA LEU A 144 6.07 -0.90 -3.21
C LEU A 144 6.70 -1.47 -1.93
N LEU A 145 5.85 -1.78 -0.94
CA LEU A 145 6.27 -2.23 0.39
C LEU A 145 6.76 -3.68 0.43
N VAL A 146 6.29 -4.53 -0.50
CA VAL A 146 6.65 -5.96 -0.54
C VAL A 146 7.24 -6.30 -1.92
N PRO A 147 8.55 -6.03 -2.13
CA PRO A 147 9.26 -6.42 -3.34
C PRO A 147 9.20 -7.95 -3.57
N PRO A 148 8.96 -8.41 -4.80
CA PRO A 148 8.74 -9.85 -5.09
C PRO A 148 9.94 -10.75 -4.80
N GLU A 149 11.16 -10.31 -5.11
CA GLU A 149 12.37 -11.15 -4.90
C GLU A 149 12.65 -11.37 -3.40
N PRO A 150 12.77 -10.33 -2.56
CA PRO A 150 12.82 -10.50 -1.11
C PRO A 150 11.66 -11.30 -0.51
N LEU A 151 10.45 -11.22 -1.08
CA LEU A 151 9.29 -12.00 -0.64
C LEU A 151 9.49 -13.48 -0.96
N ARG A 152 9.95 -13.80 -2.16
CA ARG A 152 10.27 -15.17 -2.59
C ARG A 152 11.33 -15.80 -1.69
N GLU A 153 12.42 -15.08 -1.40
CA GLU A 153 13.47 -15.53 -0.49
C GLU A 153 12.93 -15.78 0.93
N ALA A 154 12.15 -14.84 1.46
CA ALA A 154 11.56 -14.97 2.80
C ALA A 154 10.57 -16.14 2.88
N PHE A 155 9.79 -16.33 1.83
CA PHE A 155 8.86 -17.46 1.69
C PHE A 155 9.62 -18.78 1.68
N GLN A 156 10.66 -18.93 0.84
CA GLN A 156 11.47 -20.14 0.78
C GLN A 156 12.13 -20.47 2.12
N ALA A 157 12.69 -19.46 2.81
CA ALA A 157 13.28 -19.66 4.13
C ALA A 157 12.25 -20.11 5.17
N ALA A 158 11.03 -19.55 5.14
CA ALA A 158 9.94 -19.95 6.03
C ALA A 158 9.49 -21.39 5.76
N ILE A 159 9.36 -21.80 4.49
CA ILE A 159 9.04 -23.17 4.08
C ILE A 159 10.11 -24.15 4.56
N GLN A 160 11.39 -23.86 4.31
CA GLN A 160 12.50 -24.71 4.76
C GLN A 160 12.52 -24.87 6.28
N SER A 161 12.28 -23.79 7.03
CA SER A 161 12.18 -23.85 8.49
C SER A 161 11.02 -24.72 8.97
N ALA A 162 9.87 -24.69 8.29
CA ALA A 162 8.72 -25.53 8.62
C ALA A 162 8.98 -27.01 8.32
N GLN A 163 9.58 -27.31 7.16
CA GLN A 163 9.98 -28.67 6.76
C GLN A 163 11.00 -29.26 7.75
N ALA A 164 12.02 -28.49 8.14
CA ALA A 164 13.02 -28.91 9.13
C ALA A 164 12.42 -29.21 10.52
N ALA A 165 11.29 -28.58 10.85
CA ALA A 165 10.53 -28.83 12.07
C ALA A 165 9.50 -29.97 11.94
N GLY A 166 9.43 -30.66 10.79
CA GLY A 166 8.56 -31.81 10.56
C GLY A 166 7.16 -31.48 10.04
N TYR A 167 6.90 -30.25 9.60
CA TYR A 167 5.58 -29.80 9.12
C TYR A 167 5.42 -29.85 7.59
N SER A 168 6.09 -30.78 6.91
CA SER A 168 6.09 -30.88 5.44
C SER A 168 4.70 -31.11 4.84
N ASP A 169 3.87 -31.94 5.47
CA ASP A 169 2.53 -32.29 4.98
C ASP A 169 1.49 -31.16 5.19
N TRP A 170 1.74 -30.28 6.15
CA TRP A 170 0.85 -29.16 6.48
C TRP A 170 0.89 -28.03 5.44
N LEU A 171 1.91 -28.03 4.58
CA LEU A 171 2.05 -27.09 3.46
C LEU A 171 1.15 -27.41 2.26
N ALA A 172 0.36 -28.49 2.33
CA ALA A 172 -0.64 -28.85 1.33
C ALA A 172 -1.83 -27.86 1.34
N ALA A 173 -1.58 -26.63 0.90
CA ALA A 173 -2.53 -25.60 0.53
C ALA A 173 -3.61 -25.18 1.56
N ASP A 174 -3.43 -25.44 2.86
CA ASP A 174 -4.34 -24.93 3.89
C ASP A 174 -4.17 -23.43 4.11
N GLU A 175 -5.27 -22.70 4.22
CA GLU A 175 -5.31 -21.27 4.52
C GLU A 175 -4.64 -20.96 5.87
N ALA A 176 -4.70 -21.87 6.84
CA ALA A 176 -3.98 -21.74 8.11
C ALA A 176 -2.45 -21.73 7.92
N ALA A 177 -1.94 -22.48 6.93
CA ALA A 177 -0.52 -22.49 6.61
C ALA A 177 -0.06 -21.18 5.95
N ALA A 178 -0.89 -20.62 5.08
CA ALA A 178 -0.64 -19.32 4.47
C ALA A 178 -0.54 -18.22 5.53
N ASP A 179 -1.46 -18.18 6.49
CA ASP A 179 -1.49 -17.16 7.55
C ASP A 179 -0.28 -17.25 8.50
N TYR A 180 0.10 -18.47 8.90
CA TYR A 180 1.30 -18.69 9.71
C TYR A 180 2.57 -18.22 9.02
N ILE A 181 2.76 -18.61 7.75
CA ILE A 181 3.91 -18.19 6.95
C ILE A 181 3.91 -16.66 6.79
N ALA A 182 2.75 -16.08 6.49
CA ALA A 182 2.60 -14.64 6.36
C ALA A 182 2.97 -13.89 7.64
N THR A 183 2.53 -14.38 8.81
CA THR A 183 2.86 -13.83 10.13
C THR A 183 4.36 -13.83 10.40
N ARG A 184 5.06 -14.91 10.02
CA ARG A 184 6.52 -15.03 10.19
C ARG A 184 7.32 -14.09 9.29
N ILE A 185 6.77 -13.73 8.14
CA ILE A 185 7.43 -12.89 7.13
C ILE A 185 7.11 -11.40 7.29
N ALA A 186 5.92 -11.08 7.83
CA ALA A 186 5.36 -9.73 7.92
C ALA A 186 6.33 -8.67 8.47
N SER A 187 7.02 -8.98 9.57
CA SER A 187 7.95 -8.04 10.22
C SER A 187 9.14 -7.64 9.33
N LYS A 188 9.60 -8.51 8.42
CA LYS A 188 10.69 -8.21 7.47
C LYS A 188 10.31 -7.04 6.54
N PHE A 189 9.02 -6.90 6.23
CA PHE A 189 8.50 -5.88 5.32
C PHE A 189 7.85 -4.70 6.06
N GLY A 190 7.63 -4.81 7.38
CA GLY A 190 6.98 -3.77 8.16
C GLY A 190 5.53 -3.54 7.74
N VAL A 191 4.80 -4.63 7.47
CA VAL A 191 3.38 -4.66 7.08
C VAL A 191 2.64 -5.75 7.85
N SER A 192 1.31 -5.83 7.73
CA SER A 192 0.52 -6.91 8.35
C SER A 192 0.70 -8.27 7.65
N SER A 193 0.36 -9.36 8.34
CA SER A 193 0.30 -10.71 7.73
C SER A 193 -0.69 -10.76 6.57
N GLU A 194 -1.82 -10.08 6.65
CA GLU A 194 -2.82 -10.00 5.59
C GLU A 194 -2.21 -9.46 4.27
N VAL A 195 -1.39 -8.40 4.36
CA VAL A 195 -0.68 -7.86 3.19
C VAL A 195 0.24 -8.93 2.60
N ILE A 196 1.04 -9.61 3.42
CA ILE A 196 1.91 -10.69 2.94
C ILE A 196 1.10 -11.81 2.28
N ALA A 197 0.02 -12.29 2.91
CA ALA A 197 -0.81 -13.35 2.38
C ALA A 197 -1.41 -12.97 1.01
N LYS A 198 -1.86 -11.72 0.85
CA LYS A 198 -2.31 -11.20 -0.45
C LYS A 198 -1.17 -11.19 -1.47
N ARG A 199 0.02 -10.72 -1.10
CA ARG A 199 1.19 -10.68 -1.98
C ARG A 199 1.67 -12.07 -2.40
N LEU A 200 1.70 -13.05 -1.50
CA LEU A 200 2.08 -14.43 -1.84
C LEU A 200 1.18 -15.00 -2.94
N ARG A 201 -0.14 -14.75 -2.88
CA ARG A 201 -1.09 -15.17 -3.94
C ARG A 201 -0.90 -14.38 -5.23
N VAL A 202 -0.75 -13.06 -5.13
CA VAL A 202 -0.53 -12.18 -6.29
C VAL A 202 0.73 -12.55 -7.06
N GLU A 203 1.82 -12.85 -6.36
CA GLU A 203 3.11 -13.27 -6.94
C GLU A 203 3.14 -14.76 -7.30
N LYS A 204 2.02 -15.48 -7.14
CA LYS A 204 1.87 -16.91 -7.43
C LYS A 204 2.89 -17.78 -6.69
N LEU A 205 3.24 -17.39 -5.46
CA LEU A 205 4.04 -18.18 -4.52
C LEU A 205 3.17 -19.13 -3.69
N TRP A 206 1.88 -18.81 -3.56
CA TRP A 206 0.90 -19.62 -2.83
C TRP A 206 -0.31 -19.99 -3.70
N PRO A 207 -0.81 -21.25 -3.66
CA PRO A 207 -0.21 -22.40 -2.95
C PRO A 207 1.12 -22.83 -3.58
N PRO A 208 2.04 -23.45 -2.82
CA PRO A 208 3.32 -23.90 -3.35
C PRO A 208 3.10 -25.04 -4.37
N THR A 209 3.48 -24.82 -5.63
CA THR A 209 3.30 -25.82 -6.70
C THR A 209 4.33 -26.95 -6.71
N VAL A 210 5.42 -26.81 -5.95
CA VAL A 210 6.46 -27.84 -5.78
C VAL A 210 7.02 -27.71 -4.35
N LEU A 211 6.92 -28.80 -3.57
CA LEU A 211 7.58 -28.95 -2.27
C LEU A 211 8.92 -29.67 -2.44
#